data_AF-A0A9D2W310-F1
#
_entry.id   AF-A0A9D2W310-F1
#
_cell.length_a   1.000
_cell.length_b   1.000
_cell.length_c   1.000
_cell.angle_alpha   90.00
_cell.angle_beta   90.00
_cell.angle_gamma   90.00
#
_symmetry.space_group_name_H-M   'P 1'
#
loop_
_entity.id
_entity.type
_entity.pdbx_description
1 polymer ?
#
loop_
_entity_poly.entity_id
_entity_poly.type
_entity_poly.pdbx_seq_one_letter_code
_entity_poly.pdbx_strand_id
1 'polypeptide(L)'
;MLVGFSLDGNNTVNDFHRVFYQWERNSDMIMEKLSLCREHGLSIGCIVVGGKKHIVHILELYNFLSESNLNFKFNPIFLAGKAVNNANKYSVTSGICNYGNRIVRLWFYDKEH
;
A
#
# COMPACT_ATOMS: atom_id res chain seq x y z
N MET A 1 -19.48 -9.30 3.03
CA MET A 1 -19.20 -8.17 2.11
C MET A 1 -17.74 -7.81 2.27
N LEU A 2 -17.01 -7.56 1.17
CA LEU A 2 -15.59 -7.17 1.20
C LEU A 2 -15.49 -5.66 1.01
N VAL A 3 -14.76 -4.98 1.91
CA VAL A 3 -14.46 -3.55 1.80
C VAL A 3 -13.01 -3.38 1.37
N GLY A 4 -12.81 -2.64 0.28
CA GLY A 4 -11.49 -2.31 -0.25
C GLY A 4 -10.99 -0.96 0.28
N PHE A 5 -9.84 -0.97 0.94
CA PHE A 5 -9.15 0.24 1.39
C PHE A 5 -7.95 0.52 0.50
N SER A 6 -7.76 1.78 0.11
CA SER A 6 -6.52 2.19 -0.53
C SER A 6 -5.53 2.62 0.55
N LEU A 7 -4.46 1.84 0.75
CA LEU A 7 -3.50 2.00 1.83
C LEU A 7 -2.14 1.57 1.32
N ASP A 8 -1.16 2.46 1.38
CA ASP A 8 0.16 2.22 0.75
C ASP A 8 1.26 1.80 1.76
N GLY A 9 0.90 1.60 3.03
CA GLY A 9 1.80 1.14 4.10
C GLY A 9 1.41 1.69 5.46
N ASN A 10 2.37 1.70 6.39
CA ASN A 10 2.20 2.36 7.68
C ASN A 10 1.95 3.88 7.50
N ASN A 11 1.60 4.57 8.59
CA ASN A 11 1.22 5.99 8.55
C ASN A 11 2.26 6.86 7.83
N THR A 12 3.54 6.66 8.12
CA THR A 12 4.64 7.41 7.49
C THR A 12 4.69 7.23 5.97
N VAL A 13 4.62 5.99 5.49
CA VAL A 13 4.67 5.68 4.05
C VAL A 13 3.39 6.14 3.36
N ASN A 14 2.24 5.91 3.98
CA ASN A 14 0.95 6.28 3.45
C ASN A 14 0.83 7.80 3.31
N ASP A 15 1.09 8.56 4.37
CA ASP A 15 0.96 10.02 4.38
C ASP A 15 1.99 10.73 3.51
N PHE A 16 3.09 10.07 3.16
CA PHE A 16 4.04 10.62 2.18
C PHE A 16 3.46 10.68 0.76
N HIS A 17 2.45 9.85 0.47
CA HIS A 17 1.91 9.65 -0.87
C HIS A 17 0.43 10.00 -0.99
N ARG A 18 -0.35 9.68 0.04
CA ARG A 18 -1.79 9.88 0.15
C ARG A 18 -2.05 10.93 1.20
N VAL A 19 -2.17 12.17 0.75
CA VAL A 19 -2.58 13.29 1.58
C VAL A 19 -3.92 13.82 1.10
N PHE A 20 -4.65 14.47 1.99
CA PHE A 20 -5.78 15.30 1.58
C PHE A 20 -5.32 16.53 0.82
N TYR A 21 -6.30 17.30 0.35
CA TYR A 21 -6.04 18.66 -0.12
C TYR A 21 -5.32 19.46 0.98
N GLN A 22 -4.33 20.29 0.60
CA GLN A 22 -3.44 21.03 1.52
C GLN A 22 -2.44 20.19 2.32
N TRP A 23 -2.12 18.97 1.88
CA TRP A 23 -1.06 18.14 2.48
C TRP A 23 -1.37 17.61 3.88
N GLU A 24 -2.64 17.58 4.26
CA GLU A 24 -3.06 16.96 5.52
C GLU A 24 -2.93 15.44 5.44
N ARG A 25 -2.46 14.86 6.54
CA ARG A 25 -2.33 13.40 6.72
C ARG A 25 -3.69 12.74 6.74
N ASN A 26 -3.77 11.48 6.30
CA ASN A 26 -5.04 10.74 6.29
C ASN A 26 -4.95 9.32 6.85
N SER A 27 -3.75 8.86 7.23
CA SER A 27 -3.56 7.51 7.76
C SER A 27 -4.45 7.21 8.97
N ASP A 28 -4.58 8.17 9.89
CA ASP A 28 -5.32 7.95 11.15
C ASP A 28 -6.81 7.69 10.88
N MET A 29 -7.42 8.48 10.00
CA MET A 29 -8.80 8.27 9.55
C MET A 29 -8.96 6.90 8.85
N ILE A 30 -7.96 6.46 8.07
CA ILE A 30 -8.01 5.14 7.42
C ILE A 30 -7.96 4.03 8.49
N MET A 31 -7.08 4.13 9.48
CA MET A 31 -6.98 3.14 10.56
C MET A 31 -8.25 3.09 11.41
N GLU A 32 -8.85 4.24 11.72
CA GLU A 32 -10.14 4.31 12.42
C GLU A 32 -11.24 3.56 11.64
N LYS A 33 -11.34 3.80 10.34
CA LYS A 33 -12.33 3.13 9.47
C LYS A 33 -12.07 1.64 9.31
N LEU A 34 -10.80 1.22 9.31
CA LEU A 34 -10.44 -0.20 9.33
C LEU A 34 -10.92 -0.87 10.62
N SER A 35 -10.69 -0.25 11.77
CA SER A 35 -11.19 -0.76 13.06
C SER A 35 -12.71 -0.87 13.08
N LEU A 36 -13.41 0.16 12.61
CA LEU A 36 -14.87 0.15 12.51
C LEU A 36 -15.38 -1.03 11.65
N CYS A 37 -14.72 -1.30 10.52
CA CYS A 37 -15.07 -2.43 9.66
C CYS A 37 -14.84 -3.78 10.36
N ARG A 38 -13.75 -3.92 11.12
CA ARG A 38 -13.46 -5.13 11.90
C ARG A 38 -14.50 -5.36 13.00
N GLU A 39 -14.88 -4.32 13.72
CA GLU A 39 -15.90 -4.37 14.78
C GLU A 39 -17.24 -4.88 14.25
N HIS A 40 -17.56 -4.57 12.99
CA HIS A 40 -18.78 -5.02 12.32
C HIS A 40 -18.62 -6.36 11.57
N GLY A 41 -17.51 -7.07 11.78
CA GLY A 41 -17.25 -8.39 11.16
C GLY A 41 -17.11 -8.34 9.64
N LEU A 42 -16.75 -7.18 9.06
CA LEU A 42 -16.56 -7.04 7.62
C LEU A 42 -15.20 -7.60 7.20
N SER A 43 -15.17 -8.27 6.05
CA SER A 43 -13.92 -8.65 5.42
C SER A 43 -13.27 -7.41 4.82
N ILE A 44 -11.96 -7.29 5.01
CA ILE A 44 -11.17 -6.13 4.59
C ILE A 44 -10.09 -6.58 3.61
N GLY A 45 -9.91 -5.81 2.55
CA GLY A 45 -8.77 -5.94 1.65
C GLY A 45 -8.13 -4.59 1.38
N CYS A 46 -6.82 -4.57 1.18
CA CYS A 46 -6.05 -3.38 0.87
C CYS A 46 -5.62 -3.35 -0.60
N ILE A 47 -5.61 -2.17 -1.19
CA ILE A 47 -5.04 -1.90 -2.51
C ILE A 47 -3.84 -1.00 -2.29
N VAL A 48 -2.66 -1.54 -2.58
CA VAL A 48 -1.38 -0.84 -2.49
C VAL A 48 -0.96 -0.42 -3.89
N VAL A 49 -0.54 0.84 -4.05
CA VAL A 49 0.05 1.32 -5.30
C VAL A 49 1.56 1.39 -5.20
N GLY A 50 2.26 0.61 -6.03
CA GLY A 50 3.72 0.64 -6.10
C GLY A 50 4.25 1.62 -7.12
N GLY A 51 4.97 2.62 -6.65
CA GLY A 51 5.83 3.49 -7.46
C GLY A 51 7.31 3.32 -7.12
N LYS A 52 8.18 4.00 -7.86
CA LYS A 52 9.64 4.03 -7.61
C LYS A 52 10.00 4.34 -6.14
N LYS A 53 9.20 5.18 -5.48
CA LYS A 53 9.37 5.56 -4.07
C LYS A 53 8.87 4.53 -3.05
N HIS A 54 7.92 3.67 -3.43
CA HIS A 54 7.40 2.60 -2.56
C HIS A 54 8.30 1.37 -2.57
N ILE A 55 9.01 1.16 -3.69
CA ILE A 55 9.81 -0.03 -3.93
C ILE A 55 10.89 -0.27 -2.86
N VAL A 56 11.41 0.82 -2.28
CA VAL A 56 12.48 0.75 -1.28
C VAL A 56 11.96 0.38 0.11
N HIS A 57 10.66 0.54 0.38
CA HIS A 57 10.01 0.26 1.68
C HIS A 57 9.22 -1.06 1.68
N ILE A 58 9.57 -2.00 0.80
CA ILE A 58 8.75 -3.19 0.57
C ILE A 58 8.62 -4.11 1.79
N LEU A 59 9.68 -4.25 2.57
CA LEU A 59 9.67 -5.06 3.78
C LEU A 59 8.77 -4.42 4.85
N GLU A 60 8.89 -3.11 5.03
CA GLU A 60 8.07 -2.34 5.97
C GLU A 60 6.58 -2.43 5.62
N LEU A 61 6.25 -2.32 4.33
CA LEU A 61 4.89 -2.53 3.84
C LEU A 61 4.38 -3.94 4.15
N TYR A 62 5.18 -4.96 3.81
CA TYR A 62 4.79 -6.35 4.01
C TYR A 62 4.53 -6.63 5.49
N ASN A 63 5.48 -6.29 6.36
CA ASN A 63 5.34 -6.50 7.80
C ASN A 63 4.11 -5.77 8.34
N PHE A 64 3.93 -4.49 7.98
CA PHE A 64 2.76 -3.74 8.42
C PHE A 64 1.43 -4.41 8.02
N LEU A 65 1.32 -4.89 6.78
CA LEU A 65 0.10 -5.55 6.30
C LEU A 65 -0.12 -6.91 6.97
N SER A 66 0.95 -7.70 7.17
CA SER A 66 0.90 -9.00 7.83
C SER A 66 0.55 -8.87 9.31
N GLU A 67 1.23 -7.99 10.05
CA GLU A 67 0.94 -7.68 11.47
C GLU A 67 -0.48 -7.15 11.65
N SER A 68 -0.98 -6.39 10.67
CA SER A 68 -2.36 -5.89 10.67
C SER A 68 -3.38 -6.93 10.18
N ASN A 69 -2.97 -8.14 9.79
CA ASN A 69 -3.82 -9.16 9.20
C ASN A 69 -4.68 -8.62 8.04
N LEU A 70 -4.03 -7.89 7.12
CA LEU A 70 -4.65 -7.26 5.96
C LEU A 70 -4.26 -7.99 4.68
N ASN A 71 -5.24 -8.67 4.07
CA ASN A 71 -5.09 -9.15 2.70
C ASN A 71 -4.87 -7.97 1.76
N PHE A 72 -3.99 -8.09 0.79
CA PHE A 72 -3.68 -6.99 -0.11
C PHE A 72 -3.56 -7.39 -1.57
N LYS A 73 -3.91 -6.44 -2.44
CA LYS A 73 -3.61 -6.43 -3.87
C LYS A 73 -2.58 -5.35 -4.14
N PHE A 74 -1.53 -5.73 -4.85
CA PHE A 74 -0.53 -4.80 -5.30
C PHE A 74 -0.74 -4.39 -6.76
N ASN A 75 -0.76 -3.09 -7.03
CA ASN A 75 -0.86 -2.53 -8.37
C ASN A 75 0.34 -1.61 -8.67
N PRO A 76 1.04 -1.74 -9.81
CA PRO A 76 1.97 -0.71 -10.25
C PRO A 76 1.26 0.63 -10.45
N ILE A 77 1.98 1.72 -10.23
CA ILE A 77 1.51 3.02 -10.68
C ILE A 77 1.47 3.06 -12.20
N PHE A 78 0.30 3.37 -12.75
CA PHE A 78 0.13 3.64 -14.16
C PHE A 78 0.34 5.14 -14.42
N LEU A 79 0.99 5.47 -15.55
CA LEU A 79 1.13 6.85 -15.98
C LEU A 79 -0.21 7.37 -16.51
N ALA A 80 -1.02 7.91 -15.60
CA ALA A 80 -2.31 8.52 -15.91
C ALA A 80 -2.51 9.81 -15.08
N GLY A 81 -3.31 10.74 -15.61
CA GLY A 81 -3.61 12.01 -14.94
C GLY A 81 -2.34 12.80 -14.56
N LYS A 82 -2.26 13.27 -13.32
CA LYS A 82 -1.09 14.03 -12.82
C LYS A 82 0.21 13.21 -12.76
N ALA A 83 0.14 11.88 -12.80
CA ALA A 83 1.33 11.03 -12.80
C ALA A 83 2.11 11.16 -14.12
N VAL A 84 1.45 11.50 -15.24
CA VAL A 84 2.09 11.74 -16.55
C VAL A 84 3.16 12.83 -16.44
N ASN A 85 2.83 13.93 -15.75
CA ASN A 85 3.73 15.07 -15.55
C ASN A 85 4.89 14.77 -14.57
N ASN A 86 4.89 13.60 -13.94
CA ASN A 86 5.86 13.23 -12.91
C ASN A 86 6.45 11.83 -13.16
N ALA A 87 6.48 11.38 -14.41
CA ALA A 87 6.89 10.03 -14.77
C ALA A 87 8.28 9.65 -14.20
N ASN A 88 9.28 10.55 -14.27
CA ASN A 88 10.63 10.29 -13.74
C ASN A 88 10.66 10.02 -12.22
N LYS A 89 9.68 10.56 -11.49
CA LYS A 89 9.60 10.47 -10.02
C LYS A 89 8.86 9.21 -9.57
N TYR A 90 7.87 8.76 -10.34
CA TYR A 90 6.95 7.70 -9.90
C TYR A 90 6.99 6.43 -10.77
N SER A 91 7.33 6.52 -12.06
CA SER A 91 7.32 5.39 -12.99
C SER A 91 8.26 4.27 -12.58
N VAL A 92 7.83 3.03 -12.85
CA VAL A 92 8.50 1.79 -12.48
C VAL A 92 8.48 0.84 -13.67
N THR A 93 9.19 1.20 -14.75
CA THR A 93 9.20 0.39 -15.98
C THR A 93 9.97 -0.93 -15.84
N SER A 94 11.06 -0.99 -15.07
CA SER A 94 11.83 -2.23 -14.84
C SER A 94 11.86 -2.71 -13.38
N GLY A 95 11.76 -1.80 -12.41
CA GLY A 95 11.81 -2.13 -10.99
C GLY A 95 10.60 -2.94 -10.48
N ILE A 96 9.46 -2.87 -11.18
CA ILE A 96 8.21 -3.47 -10.69
C ILE A 96 8.26 -5.00 -10.64
N CYS A 97 8.90 -5.66 -11.61
CA CYS A 97 9.01 -7.12 -11.61
C CYS A 97 9.85 -7.60 -10.43
N ASN A 98 10.95 -6.90 -10.14
CA ASN A 98 11.79 -7.20 -8.97
C ASN A 98 11.02 -7.02 -7.66
N TYR A 99 10.14 -6.02 -7.60
CA TYR A 99 9.28 -5.80 -6.45
C TYR A 99 8.21 -6.87 -6.27
N GLY A 100 7.49 -7.23 -7.34
CA GLY A 100 6.51 -8.33 -7.29
C GLY A 100 7.16 -9.64 -6.85
N ASN A 101 8.33 -9.95 -7.42
CA ASN A 101 9.13 -11.11 -6.98
C ASN A 101 9.54 -11.03 -5.52
N ARG A 102 9.85 -9.83 -5.02
CA ARG A 102 10.23 -9.63 -3.61
C ARG A 102 9.05 -9.83 -2.67
N ILE A 103 7.85 -9.32 -2.99
CA ILE A 103 6.63 -9.61 -2.22
C ILE A 103 6.36 -11.11 -2.16
N VAL A 104 6.36 -11.76 -3.32
CA VAL A 104 6.05 -13.20 -3.39
C VAL A 104 7.07 -14.00 -2.59
N ARG A 105 8.36 -13.63 -2.63
CA ARG A 105 9.39 -14.27 -1.79
C ARG A 105 9.17 -14.03 -0.31
N LEU A 106 8.84 -12.81 0.11
CA LEU A 106 8.55 -12.51 1.51
C LEU A 106 7.41 -13.39 2.01
N TRP A 107 6.31 -13.43 1.26
CA TRP A 107 5.16 -14.29 1.58
C TRP A 107 5.50 -15.78 1.59
N PHE A 108 6.21 -16.29 0.58
CA PHE A 108 6.50 -17.71 0.45
C PHE A 108 7.44 -18.24 1.55
N TYR A 109 8.37 -17.39 2.02
CA TYR A 109 9.33 -17.75 3.05
C TYR A 109 8.95 -17.22 4.45
N ASP A 110 7.78 -16.62 4.61
CA ASP A 110 7.31 -16.15 5.91
C ASP A 110 7.09 -17.33 6.85
N LYS A 111 7.57 -17.19 8.08
CA LYS A 111 7.42 -18.15 9.17
C LYS A 111 6.94 -17.50 10.47
N GLU A 112 6.82 -16.17 10.46
CA GLU A 112 6.55 -15.37 11.65
C GLU A 112 5.07 -14.96 11.72
N HIS A 113 4.44 -14.74 10.56
CA HIS A 113 3.03 -14.37 10.43
C HIS A 113 2.18 -15.50 9.85
#